data_AF-A0A7S3HTD2-F1
#
_entry.id   AF-A0A7S3HTD2-F1
#
_cell.length_a   1.000
_cell.length_b   1.000
_cell.length_c   1.000
_cell.angle_alpha   90.00
_cell.angle_beta   90.00
_cell.angle_gamma   90.00
#
_symmetry.space_group_name_H-M   'P 1'
#
loop_
_entity.id
_entity.type
_entity.pdbx_description
1 polymer ?
#
loop_
_entity_poly.entity_id
_entity_poly.type
_entity_poly.pdbx_seq_one_letter_code
_entity_poly.pdbx_strand_id
1 'polypeptide(L)'
;DNYMTLRQPAELPAKLPAILCANGVYNQSLISALVVYLGTVAINQIQGGKSTLATTYAMDVYKQMVQSLDAEGRYIVLNTMANQLRYPNSHTNFFSFVLLNLFLDAENEYVQEQITRVLLERLIVHRPHPWGLLITFIELIKNVKYGFWRKAFIRSAPEMERVFDSIARSCLGPSYAAVQQQQQAAAGSAAPAAATTTA
;
A
#
# COMPACT_ATOMS: atom_id res chain seq x y z
N ASP A 1 -7.24 22.75 -4.50
CA ASP A 1 -7.53 23.22 -3.13
C ASP A 1 -8.99 23.09 -2.75
N ASN A 2 -9.93 23.62 -3.54
CA ASN A 2 -11.38 23.52 -3.26
C ASN A 2 -11.87 22.08 -3.02
N TYR A 3 -11.34 21.09 -3.74
CA TYR A 3 -11.70 19.69 -3.51
C TYR A 3 -11.29 19.21 -2.11
N MET A 4 -10.14 19.66 -1.60
CA MET A 4 -9.62 19.26 -0.31
C MET A 4 -10.37 19.91 0.87
N THR A 5 -11.21 20.91 0.64
CA THR A 5 -11.99 21.58 1.68
C THR A 5 -13.50 21.32 1.54
N LEU A 6 -14.01 21.39 0.31
CA LEU A 6 -15.43 21.35 -0.01
C LEU A 6 -15.85 20.07 -0.74
N ARG A 7 -14.90 19.20 -1.11
CA ARG A 7 -15.13 18.02 -1.98
C ARG A 7 -15.78 18.39 -3.31
N GLN A 8 -15.46 19.58 -3.83
CA GLN A 8 -15.96 20.09 -5.10
C GLN A 8 -14.81 20.54 -6.02
N PRO A 9 -14.90 20.29 -7.35
CA PRO A 9 -15.96 19.52 -8.02
C PRO A 9 -15.78 18.01 -7.80
N ALA A 10 -16.89 17.27 -7.63
CA ALA A 10 -16.86 15.83 -7.39
C ALA A 10 -16.22 15.03 -8.54
N GLU A 11 -16.20 15.60 -9.75
CA GLU A 11 -15.59 15.01 -10.94
C GLU A 11 -14.06 15.10 -10.98
N LEU A 12 -13.44 15.90 -10.10
CA LEU A 12 -12.00 16.14 -10.14
C LEU A 12 -11.20 14.83 -10.14
N PRO A 13 -11.43 13.88 -9.21
CA PRO A 13 -10.67 12.63 -9.20
C PRO A 13 -10.76 11.86 -10.51
N ALA A 14 -11.94 11.84 -11.15
CA ALA A 14 -12.16 11.14 -12.41
C ALA A 14 -11.44 11.81 -13.60
N LYS A 15 -11.22 13.14 -13.54
CA LYS A 15 -10.50 13.89 -14.58
C LYS A 15 -8.98 13.86 -14.40
N LEU A 16 -8.47 13.47 -13.22
CA LEU A 16 -7.03 13.47 -12.93
C LEU A 16 -6.20 12.65 -13.93
N PRO A 17 -6.56 11.43 -14.35
CA PRO A 17 -5.77 10.66 -15.30
C PRO A 17 -5.48 11.44 -16.60
N ALA A 18 -6.48 12.12 -17.14
CA ALA A 18 -6.35 12.92 -18.36
C ALA A 18 -5.50 14.19 -18.17
N ILE A 19 -5.41 14.71 -16.95
CA ILE A 19 -4.59 15.89 -16.62
C ILE A 19 -3.13 15.47 -16.39
N LEU A 20 -2.92 14.31 -15.78
CA LEU A 20 -1.59 13.81 -15.39
C LEU A 20 -0.84 13.17 -16.57
N CYS A 21 -1.57 12.74 -17.60
CA CYS A 21 -1.05 12.14 -18.82
C CYS A 21 -1.27 13.06 -20.02
N ALA A 22 -0.19 13.46 -20.70
CA ALA A 22 -0.25 14.21 -21.94
C ALA A 22 0.31 13.35 -23.08
N ASN A 23 -0.49 13.07 -24.11
CA ASN A 23 -0.10 12.24 -25.27
C ASN A 23 0.44 10.85 -24.91
N GLY A 24 -0.07 10.23 -23.85
CA GLY A 24 0.39 8.91 -23.38
C GLY A 24 1.66 8.95 -22.52
N VAL A 25 2.17 10.14 -22.18
CA VAL A 25 3.35 10.30 -21.32
C VAL A 25 2.94 10.94 -19.99
N TYR A 26 3.34 10.32 -18.88
CA TYR A 26 3.07 10.84 -17.55
C TYR A 26 4.07 11.92 -17.14
N ASN A 27 3.56 13.04 -16.62
CA ASN A 27 4.42 14.04 -15.98
C ASN A 27 4.75 13.59 -14.55
N GLN A 28 5.88 12.89 -14.40
CA GLN A 28 6.33 12.36 -13.11
C GLN A 28 6.46 13.43 -12.02
N SER A 29 6.99 14.61 -12.35
CA SER A 29 7.16 15.71 -11.40
C SER A 29 5.81 16.21 -10.89
N LEU A 30 4.83 16.36 -11.78
CA LEU A 30 3.47 16.79 -11.43
C LEU A 30 2.77 15.76 -10.54
N ILE A 31 2.84 14.48 -10.89
CA ILE A 31 2.26 13.40 -10.08
C ILE A 31 2.91 13.39 -8.69
N SER A 32 4.24 13.48 -8.65
CA SER A 32 4.99 13.45 -7.40
C SER A 32 4.62 14.63 -6.50
N ALA A 33 4.57 15.84 -7.08
CA ALA A 33 4.18 17.06 -6.37
C ALA A 33 2.74 16.98 -5.87
N LEU A 34 1.80 16.48 -6.69
CA LEU A 34 0.40 16.31 -6.31
C LEU A 34 0.26 15.36 -5.11
N VAL A 35 0.91 14.19 -5.15
CA VAL A 35 0.84 13.20 -4.07
C VAL A 35 1.38 13.79 -2.77
N VAL A 36 2.54 14.45 -2.79
CA VAL A 36 3.12 15.04 -1.58
C VAL A 36 2.27 16.20 -1.05
N TYR A 37 1.74 17.05 -1.95
CA TYR A 37 0.87 18.16 -1.60
C TYR A 37 -0.42 17.70 -0.91
N LEU A 38 -1.13 16.74 -1.51
CA LEU A 38 -2.36 16.17 -0.94
C LEU A 38 -2.10 15.57 0.44
N GLY A 39 -0.98 14.85 0.60
CA GLY A 39 -0.57 14.32 1.90
C GLY A 39 -0.34 15.42 2.93
N THR A 40 0.32 16.51 2.54
CA THR A 40 0.61 17.64 3.44
C THR A 40 -0.67 18.33 3.91
N VAL A 41 -1.59 18.60 2.98
CA VAL A 41 -2.90 19.18 3.30
C VAL A 41 -3.71 18.26 4.22
N ALA A 42 -3.74 16.96 3.93
CA ALA A 42 -4.44 15.98 4.75
C ALA A 42 -3.85 15.87 6.18
N ILE A 43 -2.53 15.87 6.32
CA ILE A 43 -1.84 15.85 7.62
C ILE A 43 -2.21 17.09 8.43
N ASN A 44 -2.21 18.27 7.82
CA ASN A 44 -2.58 19.51 8.50
C ASN A 44 -4.05 19.49 8.97
N GLN A 45 -4.95 18.89 8.19
CA GLN A 45 -6.35 18.71 8.58
C GLN A 45 -6.51 17.74 9.76
N ILE A 46 -5.74 16.64 9.78
CA ILE A 46 -5.76 15.66 10.86
C ILE A 46 -5.20 16.29 12.15
N GLN A 47 -4.06 16.97 12.08
CA GLN A 47 -3.44 17.64 13.23
C GLN A 47 -4.33 18.76 13.79
N GLY A 48 -5.08 19.45 12.92
CA GLY A 48 -6.09 20.42 13.33
C GLY A 48 -7.40 19.83 13.84
N GLY A 49 -7.50 18.50 13.99
CA GLY A 49 -8.70 17.81 14.50
C GLY A 49 -9.90 17.82 13.55
N LYS A 50 -9.72 18.21 12.28
CA LYS A 50 -10.80 18.35 11.30
C LYS A 50 -11.17 17.04 10.60
N SER A 51 -10.27 16.06 10.61
CA SER A 51 -10.43 14.79 9.90
C SER A 51 -9.64 13.67 10.60
N THR A 52 -9.98 12.42 10.31
CA THR A 52 -9.21 11.25 10.75
C THR A 52 -8.43 10.67 9.57
N LEU A 53 -7.40 9.87 9.84
CA LEU A 53 -6.60 9.21 8.79
C LEU A 53 -7.46 8.52 7.72
N ALA A 54 -8.55 7.86 8.12
CA ALA A 54 -9.46 7.13 7.23
C ALA A 54 -10.44 8.03 6.44
N THR A 55 -10.72 9.25 6.92
CA THR A 55 -11.79 10.11 6.38
C THR A 55 -11.27 11.36 5.66
N THR A 56 -9.99 11.37 5.27
CA THR A 56 -9.41 12.48 4.50
C THR A 56 -9.83 12.40 3.03
N TYR A 57 -10.20 13.54 2.44
CA TYR A 57 -10.52 13.62 1.01
C TYR A 57 -9.32 13.28 0.11
N ALA A 58 -8.10 13.38 0.62
CA ALA A 58 -6.90 12.89 -0.08
C ALA A 58 -6.97 11.38 -0.33
N MET A 59 -7.56 10.60 0.58
CA MET A 59 -7.72 9.16 0.41
C MET A 59 -8.58 8.83 -0.81
N ASP A 60 -9.70 9.55 -1.01
CA ASP A 60 -10.56 9.39 -2.18
C ASP A 60 -9.79 9.64 -3.48
N VAL A 61 -8.96 10.69 -3.49
CA VAL A 61 -8.10 11.01 -4.64
C VAL A 61 -7.09 9.90 -4.89
N TYR A 62 -6.42 9.39 -3.85
CA TYR A 62 -5.46 8.29 -4.01
C TYR A 62 -6.10 7.01 -4.49
N LYS A 63 -7.26 6.64 -3.95
CA LYS A 63 -8.04 5.47 -4.41
C LYS A 63 -8.36 5.60 -5.89
N GLN A 64 -8.90 6.75 -6.29
CA GLN A 64 -9.22 6.99 -7.69
C GLN A 64 -7.98 6.94 -8.59
N MET A 65 -6.88 7.60 -8.20
CA MET A 65 -5.62 7.58 -8.96
C MET A 65 -5.09 6.15 -9.11
N VAL A 66 -5.09 5.38 -8.03
CA VAL A 66 -4.62 4.00 -8.05
C VAL A 66 -5.55 3.11 -8.86
N GLN A 67 -6.86 3.32 -8.89
CA GLN A 67 -7.78 2.49 -9.68
C GLN A 67 -7.80 2.85 -11.18
N SER A 68 -7.68 4.14 -11.51
CA SER A 68 -7.91 4.64 -12.88
C SER A 68 -6.66 4.81 -13.73
N LEU A 69 -5.48 4.99 -13.13
CA LEU A 69 -4.22 5.07 -13.87
C LEU A 69 -3.82 3.68 -14.39
N ASP A 70 -3.07 3.62 -15.49
CA ASP A 70 -2.44 2.38 -15.96
C ASP A 70 -1.30 1.94 -15.01
N ALA A 71 -0.55 0.90 -15.39
CA ALA A 71 0.54 0.39 -14.57
C ALA A 71 1.67 1.41 -14.35
N GLU A 72 2.00 2.22 -15.36
CA GLU A 72 3.08 3.21 -15.28
C GLU A 72 2.71 4.36 -14.35
N GLY A 73 1.52 4.95 -14.54
CA GLY A 73 1.05 6.04 -13.70
C GLY A 73 0.91 5.62 -12.23
N ARG A 74 0.38 4.42 -11.98
CA ARG A 74 0.30 3.86 -10.63
C ARG A 74 1.67 3.67 -10.00
N TYR A 75 2.61 3.12 -10.76
CA TYR A 75 3.95 2.90 -10.27
C TYR A 75 4.57 4.23 -9.80
N ILE A 76 4.41 5.32 -10.56
CA ILE A 76 4.89 6.65 -10.15
C ILE A 76 4.23 7.12 -8.84
N VAL A 77 2.91 6.94 -8.70
CA VAL A 77 2.16 7.32 -7.48
C VAL A 77 2.65 6.53 -6.27
N LEU A 78 2.68 5.21 -6.37
CA LEU A 78 3.08 4.31 -5.29
C LEU A 78 4.55 4.53 -4.91
N ASN A 79 5.42 4.73 -5.91
CA ASN A 79 6.83 5.06 -5.73
C ASN A 79 7.00 6.38 -4.97
N THR A 80 6.19 7.39 -5.29
CA THR A 80 6.19 8.67 -4.58
C THR A 80 5.76 8.51 -3.12
N MET A 81 4.71 7.74 -2.84
CA MET A 81 4.27 7.45 -1.48
C MET A 81 5.35 6.71 -0.68
N ALA A 82 5.97 5.69 -1.29
CA ALA A 82 7.04 4.92 -0.67
C ALA A 82 8.28 5.78 -0.36
N ASN A 83 8.57 6.81 -1.17
CA ASN A 83 9.65 7.76 -0.88
C ASN A 83 9.42 8.57 0.41
N GLN A 84 8.18 8.67 0.89
CA GLN A 84 7.86 9.35 2.14
C GLN A 84 8.03 8.46 3.37
N LEU A 85 8.27 7.15 3.20
CA LEU A 85 8.49 6.19 4.28
C LEU A 85 9.92 6.26 4.81
N ARG A 86 10.25 7.33 5.56
CA ARG A 86 11.64 7.66 5.95
C ARG A 86 11.93 7.28 7.41
N TYR A 87 12.09 8.26 8.28
CA TYR A 87 12.22 8.12 9.73
C TYR A 87 10.86 8.42 10.40
N PRO A 88 10.69 8.22 11.72
CA PRO A 88 9.46 8.56 12.42
C PRO A 88 9.10 10.06 12.24
N ASN A 89 8.04 10.34 11.50
CA ASN A 89 7.46 11.67 11.30
C ASN A 89 6.00 11.55 10.83
N SER A 90 5.27 12.67 10.76
CA SER A 90 3.86 12.70 10.36
C SER A 90 3.60 12.20 8.94
N HIS A 91 4.49 12.53 7.99
CA HIS A 91 4.38 12.05 6.61
C HIS A 91 4.58 10.53 6.53
N THR A 92 5.61 9.99 7.18
CA THR A 92 5.85 8.55 7.24
C THR A 92 4.63 7.83 7.80
N ASN A 93 4.04 8.31 8.90
CA ASN A 93 2.85 7.72 9.49
C ASN A 93 1.65 7.76 8.53
N PHE A 94 1.40 8.93 7.91
CA PHE A 94 0.30 9.12 6.97
C PHE A 94 0.45 8.24 5.73
N PHE A 95 1.59 8.26 5.05
CA PHE A 95 1.79 7.47 3.83
C PHE A 95 1.89 5.97 4.10
N SER A 96 2.38 5.56 5.28
CA SER A 96 2.27 4.16 5.72
C SER A 96 0.81 3.72 5.82
N PHE A 97 -0.03 4.53 6.49
CA PHE A 97 -1.47 4.26 6.58
C PHE A 97 -2.14 4.22 5.21
N VAL A 98 -1.84 5.19 4.32
CA VAL A 98 -2.41 5.24 2.97
C VAL A 98 -2.07 3.99 2.16
N LEU A 99 -0.80 3.58 2.10
CA LEU A 99 -0.39 2.38 1.35
C LEU A 99 -1.07 1.11 1.87
N LEU A 100 -1.18 0.97 3.19
CA LEU A 100 -1.84 -0.17 3.82
C LEU A 100 -3.36 -0.19 3.55
N ASN A 101 -4.02 0.97 3.55
CA ASN A 101 -5.45 1.06 3.21
C ASN A 101 -5.69 0.79 1.73
N LEU A 102 -4.84 1.32 0.84
CA LEU A 102 -4.91 1.02 -0.59
C LEU A 102 -4.75 -0.47 -0.88
N PHE A 103 -3.87 -1.16 -0.13
CA PHE A 103 -3.73 -2.62 -0.24
C PHE A 103 -5.01 -3.34 0.23
N LEU A 104 -5.59 -2.92 1.34
CA LEU A 104 -6.79 -3.52 1.93
C LEU A 104 -8.03 -3.33 1.05
N ASP A 105 -8.22 -2.13 0.51
CA ASP A 105 -9.40 -1.73 -0.28
C ASP A 105 -9.26 -2.05 -1.78
N ALA A 106 -8.12 -2.57 -2.21
CA ALA A 106 -7.90 -2.93 -3.61
C ALA A 106 -8.83 -4.07 -4.04
N GLU A 107 -9.71 -3.77 -4.99
CA GLU A 107 -10.63 -4.74 -5.62
C GLU A 107 -9.87 -5.80 -6.45
N ASN A 108 -8.74 -5.41 -7.04
CA ASN A 108 -7.97 -6.25 -7.93
C ASN A 108 -6.59 -6.58 -7.33
N GLU A 109 -6.20 -7.85 -7.36
CA GLU A 109 -4.92 -8.30 -6.79
C GLU A 109 -3.69 -7.67 -7.46
N TYR A 110 -3.79 -7.23 -8.72
CA TYR A 110 -2.65 -6.59 -9.38
C TYR A 110 -2.23 -5.27 -8.70
N VAL A 111 -3.15 -4.56 -8.05
CA VAL A 111 -2.81 -3.35 -7.26
C VAL A 111 -2.04 -3.76 -6.00
N GLN A 112 -2.48 -4.82 -5.34
CA GLN A 112 -1.80 -5.39 -4.17
C GLN A 112 -0.39 -5.87 -4.54
N GLU A 113 -0.25 -6.51 -5.70
CA GLU A 113 1.03 -6.92 -6.25
C GLU A 113 1.93 -5.72 -6.52
N GLN A 114 1.43 -4.66 -7.18
CA GLN A 114 2.23 -3.46 -7.45
C GLN A 114 2.68 -2.74 -6.17
N ILE A 115 1.81 -2.63 -5.15
CA ILE A 115 2.19 -2.09 -3.84
C ILE A 115 3.30 -2.93 -3.24
N THR A 116 3.15 -4.26 -3.25
CA THR A 116 4.14 -5.19 -2.73
C THR A 116 5.48 -5.06 -3.46
N ARG A 117 5.44 -4.99 -4.79
CA ARG A 117 6.61 -4.83 -5.65
C ARG A 117 7.37 -3.53 -5.34
N VAL A 118 6.66 -2.40 -5.27
CA VAL A 118 7.26 -1.08 -4.96
C VAL A 118 7.97 -1.08 -3.60
N LEU A 119 7.37 -1.74 -2.59
CA LEU A 119 8.01 -1.87 -1.27
C LEU A 119 9.21 -2.82 -1.32
N LEU A 120 9.10 -3.94 -2.04
CA LEU A 120 10.14 -4.95 -2.10
C LEU A 120 11.36 -4.57 -2.92
N GLU A 121 11.18 -3.87 -4.05
CA GLU A 121 12.30 -3.33 -4.85
C GLU A 121 13.26 -2.50 -4.00
N ARG A 122 12.76 -1.85 -2.94
CA ARG A 122 13.56 -1.07 -1.99
C ARG A 122 14.17 -1.89 -0.85
N LEU A 123 13.65 -3.09 -0.59
CA LEU A 123 14.08 -3.97 0.50
C LEU A 123 15.08 -5.05 0.04
N ILE A 124 15.07 -5.42 -1.24
CA ILE A 124 16.02 -6.37 -1.81
C ILE A 124 17.43 -5.78 -1.99
N VAL A 125 17.54 -4.45 -2.09
CA VAL A 125 18.81 -3.75 -2.28
C VAL A 125 19.63 -3.75 -0.98
N HIS A 126 20.94 -3.58 -1.10
CA HIS A 126 21.84 -3.45 0.03
C HIS A 126 21.41 -2.34 1.01
N ARG A 127 21.65 -2.61 2.30
CA ARG A 127 21.37 -1.71 3.43
C ARG A 127 22.13 -0.38 3.30
N PRO A 128 21.68 0.70 3.97
CA PRO A 128 20.58 0.78 4.94
C PRO A 128 19.18 0.91 4.32
N HIS A 129 18.17 0.34 4.98
CA HIS A 129 16.76 0.50 4.61
C HIS A 129 16.09 1.60 5.44
N PRO A 130 15.19 2.42 4.85
CA PRO A 130 14.42 3.40 5.62
C PRO A 130 13.57 2.74 6.70
N TRP A 131 13.53 3.34 7.90
CA TRP A 131 12.77 2.81 9.03
C TRP A 131 11.26 2.67 8.72
N GLY A 132 10.67 3.72 8.13
CA GLY A 132 9.25 3.74 7.79
C GLY A 132 8.89 2.63 6.80
N LEU A 133 9.75 2.39 5.80
CA LEU A 133 9.57 1.34 4.82
C LEU A 133 9.50 -0.04 5.48
N LEU A 134 10.44 -0.32 6.40
CA LEU A 134 10.45 -1.57 7.15
C LEU A 134 9.19 -1.74 7.98
N ILE A 135 8.79 -0.71 8.73
CA ILE A 135 7.59 -0.77 9.58
C ILE A 135 6.32 -1.01 8.76
N THR A 136 6.14 -0.28 7.65
CA THR A 136 4.99 -0.47 6.76
C THR A 136 4.96 -1.88 6.20
N PHE A 137 6.11 -2.39 5.73
CA PHE A 137 6.20 -3.72 5.16
C PHE A 137 5.95 -4.83 6.21
N ILE A 138 6.48 -4.66 7.42
CA ILE A 138 6.27 -5.58 8.55
C ILE A 138 4.79 -5.63 8.94
N GLU A 139 4.12 -4.48 9.02
CA GLU A 139 2.69 -4.40 9.30
C GLU A 139 1.87 -5.13 8.24
N LEU A 140 2.22 -4.98 6.96
CA LEU A 140 1.57 -5.64 5.83
C LEU A 140 1.62 -7.18 5.94
N ILE A 141 2.78 -7.74 6.27
CA ILE A 141 2.96 -9.20 6.32
C ILE A 141 2.49 -9.84 7.62
N LYS A 142 2.55 -9.11 8.76
CA LYS A 142 2.18 -9.64 10.07
C LYS A 142 0.69 -9.54 10.36
N ASN A 143 0.05 -8.45 9.95
CA ASN A 143 -1.34 -8.24 10.31
C ASN A 143 -2.27 -9.09 9.42
N VAL A 144 -2.95 -10.05 10.05
CA VAL A 144 -3.84 -11.02 9.37
C VAL A 144 -4.94 -10.37 8.54
N LYS A 145 -5.32 -9.12 8.85
CA LYS A 145 -6.37 -8.40 8.13
C LYS A 145 -6.05 -8.19 6.65
N TYR A 146 -4.77 -8.10 6.28
CA TYR A 146 -4.37 -7.93 4.88
C TYR A 146 -4.36 -9.27 4.11
N GLY A 147 -4.36 -10.41 4.81
CA GLY A 147 -4.32 -11.73 4.17
C GLY A 147 -3.14 -11.92 3.22
N PHE A 148 -2.02 -11.21 3.43
CA PHE A 148 -0.90 -11.10 2.51
C PHE A 148 -0.41 -12.46 1.97
N TRP A 149 -0.18 -13.43 2.86
CA TRP A 149 0.32 -14.76 2.51
C TRP A 149 -0.67 -15.64 1.73
N ARG A 150 -1.96 -15.28 1.72
CA ARG A 150 -2.98 -16.02 0.97
C ARG A 150 -3.11 -15.57 -0.48
N LYS A 151 -2.47 -14.45 -0.85
CA LYS A 151 -2.56 -13.88 -2.20
C LYS A 151 -1.91 -14.76 -3.25
N ALA A 152 -2.51 -14.84 -4.43
CA ALA A 152 -2.07 -15.77 -5.48
C ALA A 152 -0.64 -15.44 -5.96
N PHE A 153 -0.32 -14.15 -6.10
CA PHE A 153 1.01 -13.69 -6.52
C PHE A 153 2.12 -14.00 -5.50
N ILE A 154 1.79 -14.11 -4.20
CA ILE A 154 2.74 -14.54 -3.17
C ILE A 154 2.96 -16.05 -3.23
N ARG A 155 1.87 -16.84 -3.32
CA ARG A 155 1.94 -18.30 -3.36
C ARG A 155 2.62 -18.85 -4.62
N SER A 156 2.59 -18.08 -5.71
CA SER A 156 3.20 -18.46 -6.99
C SER A 156 4.71 -18.24 -7.03
N ALA A 157 5.28 -17.54 -6.04
CA ALA A 157 6.70 -17.18 -6.00
C ALA A 157 7.36 -17.63 -4.68
N PRO A 158 7.61 -18.94 -4.49
CA PRO A 158 8.17 -19.49 -3.25
C PRO A 158 9.58 -18.95 -2.91
N GLU A 159 10.31 -18.42 -3.89
CA GLU A 159 11.57 -17.70 -3.65
C GLU A 159 11.41 -16.42 -2.80
N MET A 160 10.23 -15.81 -2.84
CA MET A 160 9.92 -14.60 -2.06
C MET A 160 9.88 -14.88 -0.57
N GLU A 161 9.56 -16.12 -0.16
CA GLU A 161 9.61 -16.54 1.25
C GLU A 161 10.99 -16.32 1.85
N ARG A 162 12.07 -16.62 1.10
CA ARG A 162 13.44 -16.40 1.58
C ARG A 162 13.78 -14.93 1.77
N VAL A 163 13.26 -14.08 0.88
CA VAL A 163 13.43 -12.62 0.96
C VAL A 163 12.68 -12.08 2.18
N PHE A 164 11.43 -12.48 2.37
CA PHE A 164 10.63 -12.08 3.52
C PHE A 164 11.20 -12.57 4.85
N ASP A 165 11.68 -13.82 4.89
CA ASP A 165 12.38 -14.40 6.03
C ASP A 165 13.66 -13.64 6.37
N SER A 166 14.43 -13.23 5.36
CA SER A 166 15.66 -12.45 5.53
C SER A 166 15.35 -11.07 6.12
N ILE A 167 14.34 -10.39 5.58
CA ILE A 167 13.87 -9.10 6.09
C ILE A 167 13.36 -9.26 7.52
N ALA A 168 12.58 -10.29 7.79
CA ALA A 168 12.02 -10.53 9.11
C ALA A 168 13.08 -10.89 10.15
N ARG A 169 14.04 -11.77 9.84
CA ARG A 169 15.16 -12.05 10.75
C ARG A 169 16.00 -10.80 11.02
N SER A 170 16.19 -9.99 9.99
CA SER A 170 16.99 -8.77 10.06
C SER A 170 16.34 -7.64 10.86
N CYS A 171 15.01 -7.59 10.92
CA CYS A 171 14.27 -6.46 11.49
C CYS A 171 13.40 -6.83 12.71
N LEU A 172 13.02 -8.10 12.89
CA LEU A 172 12.07 -8.56 13.91
C LEU A 172 12.66 -9.55 14.92
N GLY A 173 13.88 -10.05 14.70
CA GLY A 173 14.46 -11.10 15.54
C GLY A 173 13.64 -12.41 15.51
N PRO A 174 13.72 -13.26 16.54
CA PRO A 174 13.08 -14.59 16.58
C PRO A 174 11.54 -14.61 16.44
N SER A 175 10.88 -13.46 16.60
CA SER A 175 9.42 -13.32 16.67
C SER A 175 8.66 -13.62 15.38
N TYR A 176 9.35 -13.82 14.24
CA TYR A 176 8.71 -14.07 12.95
C TYR A 176 8.26 -15.52 12.74
N ALA A 177 8.99 -16.51 13.29
CA ALA A 177 8.64 -17.93 13.14
C ALA A 177 7.27 -18.26 13.75
N ALA A 178 6.90 -17.59 14.85
CA ALA A 178 5.60 -17.76 15.50
C ALA A 178 4.42 -17.20 14.66
N VAL A 179 4.67 -16.16 13.85
CA VAL A 179 3.65 -15.51 13.02
C VAL A 179 3.26 -16.40 11.83
N GLN A 180 4.24 -17.07 11.21
CA GLN A 180 3.98 -18.03 10.12
C GLN A 180 3.11 -19.21 10.61
N GLN A 181 3.38 -19.75 11.80
CA GLN A 181 2.57 -20.83 12.39
C GLN A 181 1.13 -20.39 12.67
N GLN A 182 0.90 -19.17 13.15
CA GLN A 182 -0.45 -18.64 13.37
C GLN A 182 -1.22 -18.40 12.05
N GLN A 183 -0.55 -17.95 11.00
CA GLN A 183 -1.19 -17.69 9.71
C GLN A 183 -1.45 -18.98 8.90
N GLN A 184 -0.58 -19.99 8.98
CA GLN A 184 -0.82 -21.31 8.39
C GLN A 184 -1.94 -22.07 9.11
N ALA A 185 -2.03 -21.97 10.45
CA ALA A 185 -3.15 -22.54 11.21
C ALA A 185 -4.49 -21.88 10.87
N ALA A 186 -4.52 -20.56 10.65
CA ALA A 186 -5.72 -19.84 10.20
C ALA A 186 -6.06 -20.07 8.71
N ALA A 187 -5.11 -20.53 7.89
CA ALA A 187 -5.35 -20.92 6.50
C ALA A 187 -5.86 -22.37 6.38
N GLY A 188 -5.45 -23.27 7.29
CA GLY A 188 -5.92 -24.65 7.35
C GLY A 188 -7.37 -24.81 7.84
N SER A 189 -7.93 -23.81 8.53
CA SER A 189 -9.32 -23.83 9.00
C SER A 189 -10.35 -23.36 7.97
N ALA A 190 -9.91 -22.87 6.81
CA ALA A 190 -10.77 -22.38 5.72
C ALA A 190 -10.68 -23.24 4.45
N ALA A 191 -10.50 -24.55 4.58
CA ALA A 191 -10.74 -25.48 3.49
C ALA A 191 -12.26 -25.66 3.30
N PRO A 192 -12.79 -25.63 2.06
CA PRO A 192 -14.20 -25.91 1.82
C PRO A 192 -14.46 -27.36 2.22
N ALA A 193 -15.58 -27.60 2.89
CA ALA A 193 -16.12 -28.93 3.09
C ALA A 193 -16.38 -29.57 1.72
N ALA A 194 -15.39 -30.28 1.19
CA ALA A 194 -15.50 -31.14 0.02
C ALA A 194 -15.10 -32.55 0.44
N ALA A 195 -16.12 -33.30 0.87
CA ALA A 195 -16.16 -34.76 1.05
C ALA A 195 -17.55 -35.07 1.63
N THR A 196 -18.35 -36.08 1.27
CA THR A 196 -18.23 -37.21 0.34
C THR A 196 -19.63 -37.87 0.34
N THR A 197 -20.09 -38.25 -0.86
CA THR A 197 -20.93 -39.40 -1.23
C THR A 197 -21.79 -40.14 -0.19
N THR A 198 -23.08 -40.33 -0.51
CA THR A 198 -23.94 -41.55 -0.43
C THR A 198 -25.42 -41.06 -0.43
N ALA A 199 -26.38 -41.55 -1.21
CA ALA A 199 -26.57 -42.71 -2.07
C ALA A 199 -27.53 -42.34 -3.22
#